data_AF-D2HTF5-F1
#
_entry.id   AF-D2HTF5-F1
#
_cell.length_a   1.000
_cell.length_b   1.000
_cell.length_c   1.000
_cell.angle_alpha   90.00
_cell.angle_beta   90.00
_cell.angle_gamma   90.00
#
_symmetry.space_group_name_H-M   'P 1'
#
loop_
_entity.id
_entity.type
_entity.pdbx_description
1 polymer ?
#
loop_
_entity_poly.entity_id
_entity_poly.type
_entity_poly.pdbx_seq_one_letter_code
_entity_poly.pdbx_strand_id
1 'polypeptide(L)'
;MELKKDSNAVSIDMLLIVHSEKRRAAQGTHSELQADPGALSQRRGGLQGVGNGIRRWQKFEGNDVHGSLAEKQHPQQTQVITSYDNQGTQLTVEVHPRDAMPQLLKKFSLAKCLQGDKNGNTRPRQPGAKDAHAYPWDRSSLKSMSLDLRQFEKLDTYASQVTVKSGLDELVSDLLQEAHTDLERVRVIWIWICHHIEYDVEAAQEKDRQAFKPTDILRTQKTNCDGYAGLFEKMCRIAGVQCMTVPGYSKGFGYQTGQSFSGEFDHAWNAVYLEGRWHLVDSTWGSGLVDSTTSKFTFLYNEFYFLTHPALFIEDHFPDNKNWQLLKPPQSLKQFESNMYHKSEFYNKGMLSAHPETSVIKTVNGKATVAVESRAPTLFMFMLNGKQEHGLLSLRKDGMKLDIYPPTVGTHKLQIFAKGNSDVYSSVLEYTVKCNYVDVGVRLPAELHQPVGPSWFSEQMGIVKPSHPDPIIHTSDGRCSVSFGVEEGVSVLASLHGDEGPITEETQRRYIFQLHREKRAELKVQLPQAGNTAGCREIYVMVLENANHSFYSYILKYKVNAQ
;
A
#
# COMPACT_ATOMS: atom_id res chain seq x y z
N MET A 1 -26.23 -49.27 -4.85
CA MET A 1 -25.16 -50.24 -4.55
C MET A 1 -24.13 -49.47 -3.73
N GLU A 2 -24.30 -49.47 -2.40
CA GLU A 2 -23.44 -48.73 -1.49
C GLU A 2 -22.13 -49.49 -1.28
N LEU A 3 -21.00 -48.87 -1.64
CA LEU A 3 -19.67 -49.37 -1.32
C LEU A 3 -19.41 -49.14 0.17
N LYS A 4 -19.36 -50.21 0.96
CA LYS A 4 -18.88 -50.20 2.34
C LYS A 4 -17.46 -49.63 2.37
N LYS A 5 -17.24 -48.57 3.15
CA LYS A 5 -15.89 -48.09 3.52
C LYS A 5 -15.19 -49.19 4.30
N ASP A 6 -14.09 -49.68 3.74
CA ASP A 6 -13.23 -50.69 4.36
C ASP A 6 -12.51 -50.06 5.56
N SER A 7 -12.65 -50.65 6.76
CA SER A 7 -12.12 -50.11 8.02
C SER A 7 -10.60 -50.28 8.18
N ASN A 8 -9.93 -50.80 7.15
CA ASN A 8 -8.48 -51.05 7.11
C ASN A 8 -7.74 -50.21 6.05
N ALA A 9 -8.33 -49.11 5.57
CA ALA A 9 -7.69 -48.26 4.56
C ALA A 9 -6.52 -47.44 5.17
N VAL A 10 -5.29 -47.91 4.94
CA VAL A 10 -4.04 -47.25 5.34
C VAL A 10 -3.68 -46.14 4.34
N SER A 11 -3.28 -44.96 4.84
CA SER A 11 -2.63 -43.92 4.03
C SER A 11 -1.12 -44.12 4.04
N ILE A 12 -0.47 -44.05 2.88
CA ILE A 12 1.00 -44.11 2.78
C ILE A 12 1.46 -42.77 2.21
N ASP A 13 1.97 -41.91 3.09
CA ASP A 13 2.56 -40.63 2.73
C ASP A 13 4.08 -40.80 2.58
N MET A 14 4.60 -40.66 1.36
CA MET A 14 6.04 -40.78 1.08
C MET A 14 6.68 -39.40 0.95
N LEU A 15 7.69 -39.13 1.78
CA LEU A 15 8.51 -37.91 1.71
C LEU A 15 9.90 -38.26 1.14
N LEU A 16 10.17 -37.81 -0.08
CA LEU A 16 11.48 -37.95 -0.72
C LEU A 16 12.37 -36.75 -0.33
N ILE A 17 13.46 -36.99 0.41
CA ILE A 17 14.43 -35.96 0.76
C ILE A 17 15.67 -36.12 -0.11
N VAL A 18 15.90 -35.18 -1.04
CA VAL A 18 17.10 -35.15 -1.89
C VAL A 18 18.08 -34.13 -1.34
N HIS A 19 19.23 -34.59 -0.84
CA HIS A 19 20.32 -33.71 -0.45
C HIS A 19 21.21 -33.37 -1.67
N SER A 20 21.34 -32.08 -1.97
CA SER A 20 22.33 -31.59 -2.95
C SER A 20 23.69 -31.47 -2.28
N GLU A 21 24.68 -32.28 -2.69
CA GLU A 21 26.07 -32.04 -2.36
C GLU A 21 26.63 -30.87 -3.18
N LYS A 22 26.88 -29.72 -2.54
CA LYS A 22 27.72 -28.66 -3.13
C LYS A 22 29.20 -29.05 -2.99
N ARG A 23 29.83 -29.48 -4.10
CA ARG A 23 31.29 -29.56 -4.22
C ARG A 23 31.92 -28.17 -4.03
N ARG A 24 32.88 -28.05 -3.11
CA ARG A 24 33.79 -26.91 -3.02
C ARG A 24 34.84 -27.03 -4.13
N ALA A 25 34.88 -26.07 -5.05
CA ALA A 25 36.02 -25.89 -5.94
C ALA A 25 37.11 -25.10 -5.21
N ALA A 26 38.25 -25.74 -4.98
CA ALA A 26 39.50 -25.06 -4.65
C ALA A 26 40.14 -24.57 -5.96
N GLN A 27 40.39 -23.27 -6.08
CA GLN A 27 41.36 -22.72 -7.00
C GLN A 27 42.36 -21.90 -6.18
N GLY A 28 43.58 -22.42 -6.11
CA GLY A 28 44.75 -21.64 -5.74
C GLY A 28 45.49 -21.23 -7.00
N THR A 29 46.04 -20.02 -7.01
CA THR A 29 47.21 -19.65 -7.80
C THR A 29 47.89 -18.45 -7.15
N HIS A 30 49.19 -18.61 -6.90
CA HIS A 30 50.16 -17.63 -6.43
C HIS A 30 50.53 -16.58 -7.50
N SER A 31 50.83 -15.35 -7.06
CA SER A 31 51.91 -14.41 -7.45
C SER A 31 51.52 -13.04 -6.86
N GLU A 32 52.34 -12.13 -6.36
CA GLU A 32 53.76 -12.01 -6.02
C GLU A 32 53.88 -10.63 -5.32
N LEU A 33 54.96 -10.40 -4.57
CA LEU A 33 55.22 -9.17 -3.82
C LEU A 33 55.50 -7.95 -4.72
N GLN A 34 55.13 -6.75 -4.23
CA GLN A 34 56.06 -5.61 -4.18
C GLN A 34 55.70 -4.64 -3.03
N ALA A 35 56.74 -4.11 -2.39
CA ALA A 35 56.73 -3.43 -1.10
C ALA A 35 56.89 -1.90 -1.23
N ASP A 36 56.16 -1.16 -0.38
CA ASP A 36 56.50 0.03 0.47
C ASP A 36 57.27 1.25 -0.13
N PRO A 37 57.45 2.40 0.59
CA PRO A 37 56.81 2.91 1.82
C PRO A 37 56.44 4.42 1.79
N GLY A 38 55.76 4.94 2.82
CA GLY A 38 55.69 6.40 3.02
C GLY A 38 54.86 6.96 4.19
N ALA A 39 55.55 7.21 5.32
CA ALA A 39 55.32 8.25 6.34
C ALA A 39 54.26 8.07 7.46
N LEU A 40 54.82 7.81 8.65
CA LEU A 40 54.30 8.12 9.99
C LEU A 40 54.34 9.64 10.28
N SER A 41 53.41 10.16 11.09
CA SER A 41 53.70 10.67 12.46
C SER A 41 52.70 11.73 12.97
N GLN A 42 52.08 11.39 14.12
CA GLN A 42 51.81 12.21 15.32
C GLN A 42 51.12 13.59 15.23
N ARG A 43 50.05 13.75 16.03
CA ARG A 43 50.13 14.50 17.31
C ARG A 43 48.91 14.28 18.24
N ARG A 44 49.25 14.17 19.53
CA ARG A 44 48.39 14.19 20.73
C ARG A 44 47.78 15.58 20.97
N GLY A 45 46.67 15.59 21.70
CA GLY A 45 46.29 16.69 22.60
C GLY A 45 44.92 16.41 23.23
N GLY A 46 44.88 16.05 24.51
CA GLY A 46 43.66 15.97 25.31
C GLY A 46 43.63 17.05 26.39
N LEU A 47 42.44 17.35 26.94
CA LEU A 47 42.15 17.56 28.37
C LEU A 47 40.72 18.09 28.61
N GLN A 48 40.10 17.54 29.67
CA GLN A 48 39.05 18.08 30.58
C GLN A 48 37.66 18.43 30.01
N GLY A 49 36.52 18.02 30.58
CA GLY A 49 36.20 17.33 31.84
C GLY A 49 35.29 18.19 32.73
N VAL A 50 33.98 17.88 32.78
CA VAL A 50 32.99 18.12 33.88
C VAL A 50 31.81 17.16 33.56
N GLY A 51 31.23 16.30 34.40
CA GLY A 51 31.28 16.15 35.86
C GLY A 51 29.86 16.30 36.46
N ASN A 52 29.12 15.19 36.59
CA ASN A 52 28.02 14.88 37.54
C ASN A 52 27.29 13.63 37.00
N GLY A 53 27.23 12.44 37.61
CA GLY A 53 27.12 12.06 39.02
C GLY A 53 25.64 12.20 39.45
N ILE A 54 24.91 11.22 40.01
CA ILE A 54 25.32 10.08 40.85
C ILE A 54 24.07 9.21 41.22
N ARG A 55 24.28 7.88 41.43
CA ARG A 55 23.59 6.91 42.36
C ARG A 55 22.16 6.37 42.08
N ARG A 56 21.78 5.13 42.49
CA ARG A 56 22.46 3.97 43.13
C ARG A 56 21.56 2.70 43.05
N TRP A 57 22.15 1.57 42.62
CA TRP A 57 22.19 0.21 43.23
C TRP A 57 20.92 -0.53 43.71
N GLN A 58 20.80 -1.81 43.32
CA GLN A 58 21.00 -2.95 44.24
C GLN A 58 21.27 -4.28 43.50
N LYS A 59 22.33 -4.97 43.96
CA LYS A 59 22.72 -6.36 43.69
C LYS A 59 22.22 -7.21 44.87
N PHE A 60 21.90 -8.48 44.63
CA PHE A 60 21.99 -9.54 45.63
C PHE A 60 22.76 -10.74 45.04
N GLU A 61 23.76 -11.18 45.78
CA GLU A 61 24.51 -12.45 45.69
C GLU A 61 23.54 -13.61 46.04
N GLY A 62 23.64 -14.86 45.55
CA GLY A 62 24.80 -15.75 45.44
C GLY A 62 24.78 -16.75 46.60
N ASN A 63 24.44 -18.02 46.34
CA ASN A 63 24.79 -19.17 47.19
C ASN A 63 24.59 -20.51 46.45
N ASP A 64 25.66 -21.30 46.41
CA ASP A 64 25.76 -22.70 45.96
C ASP A 64 25.40 -23.68 47.09
N VAL A 65 24.73 -24.80 46.79
CA VAL A 65 24.91 -26.11 47.49
C VAL A 65 24.57 -27.28 46.54
N HIS A 66 25.44 -28.30 46.56
CA HIS A 66 25.37 -29.62 45.88
C HIS A 66 24.18 -30.53 46.26
N GLY A 67 23.84 -31.48 45.36
CA GLY A 67 23.04 -32.68 45.70
C GLY A 67 22.69 -33.67 44.55
N SER A 68 23.54 -34.70 44.39
CA SER A 68 23.33 -36.09 43.93
C SER A 68 22.09 -36.57 43.11
N LEU A 69 22.41 -37.23 41.97
CA LEU A 69 21.85 -38.46 41.33
C LEU A 69 20.54 -39.11 41.84
N ALA A 70 19.63 -39.41 40.90
CA ALA A 70 18.90 -40.68 40.80
C ALA A 70 18.32 -40.91 39.39
N GLU A 71 18.75 -42.02 38.76
CA GLU A 71 18.17 -42.59 37.53
C GLU A 71 16.79 -43.21 37.79
N LYS A 72 15.87 -43.09 36.82
CA LYS A 72 14.75 -44.02 36.64
C LYS A 72 14.57 -44.34 35.16
N GLN A 73 14.87 -45.60 34.80
CA GLN A 73 14.56 -46.23 33.52
C GLN A 73 13.11 -46.75 33.50
N HIS A 74 12.46 -46.73 32.33
CA HIS A 74 11.46 -47.73 31.85
C HIS A 74 11.02 -47.38 30.39
N PRO A 75 10.51 -48.32 29.58
CA PRO A 75 11.25 -49.22 28.68
C PRO A 75 11.09 -48.85 27.18
N GLN A 76 12.12 -49.12 26.36
CA GLN A 76 12.04 -48.95 24.91
C GLN A 76 11.39 -50.18 24.25
N GLN A 77 10.36 -49.93 23.45
CA GLN A 77 9.71 -50.91 22.58
C GLN A 77 10.49 -50.96 21.25
N THR A 78 10.97 -52.15 20.91
CA THR A 78 11.84 -52.43 19.76
C THR A 78 11.12 -52.16 18.43
N GLN A 79 11.64 -51.25 17.61
CA GLN A 79 11.34 -51.18 16.18
C GLN A 79 12.56 -51.67 15.39
N VAL A 80 12.33 -52.64 14.52
CA VAL A 80 13.33 -53.27 13.66
C VAL A 80 13.70 -52.27 12.56
N ILE A 81 14.89 -51.67 12.65
CA ILE A 81 15.51 -50.95 11.54
C ILE A 81 16.47 -51.94 10.87
N THR A 82 16.06 -52.53 9.75
CA THR A 82 17.02 -53.16 8.84
C THR A 82 17.76 -52.06 8.09
N SER A 83 19.00 -51.78 8.50
CA SER A 83 19.92 -50.95 7.73
C SER A 83 20.60 -51.78 6.64
N TYR A 84 20.34 -51.47 5.38
CA TYR A 84 21.20 -51.88 4.26
C TYR A 84 22.06 -50.68 3.87
N ASP A 85 23.36 -50.91 3.73
CA ASP A 85 24.33 -49.88 3.39
C ASP A 85 24.47 -49.79 1.86
N ASN A 86 24.19 -48.62 1.30
CA ASN A 86 24.66 -48.21 -0.02
C ASN A 86 24.56 -46.69 -0.15
N GLN A 87 25.66 -46.07 -0.58
CA GLN A 87 25.76 -44.63 -0.81
C GLN A 87 24.73 -44.17 -1.85
N GLY A 88 23.66 -43.52 -1.40
CA GLY A 88 22.57 -43.00 -2.23
C GLY A 88 21.41 -42.47 -1.37
N THR A 89 20.55 -41.66 -1.98
CA THR A 89 19.38 -40.95 -1.40
C THR A 89 18.64 -41.76 -0.32
N GLN A 90 18.56 -41.24 0.91
CA GLN A 90 17.78 -41.88 1.98
C GLN A 90 16.28 -41.62 1.77
N LEU A 91 15.49 -42.70 1.67
CA LEU A 91 14.02 -42.67 1.66
C LEU A 91 13.53 -43.13 3.03
N THR A 92 12.78 -42.27 3.73
CA THR A 92 12.14 -42.62 5.00
C THR A 92 10.62 -42.63 4.80
N VAL A 93 9.99 -43.77 5.09
CA VAL A 93 8.53 -43.97 4.96
C VAL A 93 7.92 -44.11 6.36
N GLU A 94 6.90 -43.31 6.65
CA GLU A 94 6.12 -43.40 7.89
C GLU A 94 4.68 -43.79 7.54
N VAL A 95 4.11 -44.78 8.23
CA VAL A 95 2.78 -45.33 7.92
C VAL A 95 1.86 -45.10 9.12
N HIS A 96 0.72 -44.43 8.89
CA HIS A 96 -0.23 -44.06 9.94
C HIS A 96 -1.69 -44.37 9.58
N PRO A 97 -2.58 -44.50 10.58
CA PRO A 97 -4.02 -44.50 10.37
C PRO A 97 -4.49 -43.18 9.74
N ARG A 98 -5.56 -43.24 8.92
CA ARG A 98 -6.04 -42.11 8.08
C ARG A 98 -6.37 -40.81 8.85
N ASP A 99 -6.65 -40.90 10.15
CA ASP A 99 -7.01 -39.77 11.02
C ASP A 99 -5.89 -39.32 11.98
N ALA A 100 -4.67 -39.85 11.82
CA ALA A 100 -3.53 -39.54 12.67
C ALA A 100 -2.52 -38.58 11.99
N MET A 101 -2.22 -37.47 12.67
CA MET A 101 -1.24 -36.46 12.25
C MET A 101 0.20 -37.03 12.22
N PRO A 102 0.93 -37.00 11.09
CA PRO A 102 2.29 -37.56 10.99
C PRO A 102 3.30 -36.89 11.94
N GLN A 103 4.15 -37.69 12.61
CA GLN A 103 5.14 -37.19 13.58
C GLN A 103 6.29 -36.43 12.92
N LEU A 104 6.67 -36.80 11.69
CA LEU A 104 7.68 -36.09 10.91
C LEU A 104 7.32 -34.61 10.68
N LEU A 105 6.05 -34.29 10.42
CA LEU A 105 5.57 -32.92 10.25
C LEU A 105 5.67 -32.08 11.54
N LYS A 106 5.43 -32.69 12.71
CA LYS A 106 5.60 -32.02 14.02
C LYS A 106 7.06 -31.62 14.27
N LYS A 107 8.03 -32.46 13.91
CA LYS A 107 9.46 -32.18 14.12
C LYS A 107 9.98 -31.04 13.24
N PHE A 108 9.51 -30.90 12.00
CA PHE A 108 9.97 -29.82 11.11
C PHE A 108 9.29 -28.47 11.37
N SER A 109 8.05 -28.46 11.89
CA SER A 109 7.34 -27.25 12.33
C SER A 109 7.97 -26.61 13.58
N LEU A 110 8.36 -27.42 14.58
CA LEU A 110 8.88 -26.88 15.85
C LEU A 110 10.38 -26.60 15.87
N ALA A 111 11.21 -27.37 15.16
CA ALA A 111 12.65 -27.40 15.44
C ALA A 111 13.47 -26.22 14.88
N LYS A 112 12.87 -25.24 14.20
CA LYS A 112 13.63 -24.15 13.56
C LYS A 112 13.31 -22.71 13.96
N CYS A 113 12.37 -22.45 14.88
CA CYS A 113 11.93 -21.05 15.04
C CYS A 113 11.51 -20.58 16.45
N LEU A 114 11.83 -21.32 17.51
CA LEU A 114 11.52 -20.89 18.89
C LEU A 114 12.83 -20.80 19.70
N GLN A 115 13.13 -19.61 20.23
CA GLN A 115 14.14 -19.48 21.29
C GLN A 115 13.45 -19.82 22.61
N GLY A 116 13.85 -20.93 23.22
CA GLY A 116 13.37 -21.33 24.53
C GLY A 116 14.14 -20.55 25.61
N ASP A 117 13.41 -19.82 26.45
CA ASP A 117 13.96 -19.32 27.71
C ASP A 117 14.18 -20.52 28.66
N LYS A 118 15.06 -20.37 29.67
CA LYS A 118 15.39 -21.44 30.65
C LYS A 118 14.19 -22.00 31.44
N ASN A 119 12.99 -21.44 31.26
CA ASN A 119 11.74 -21.84 31.91
C ASN A 119 10.71 -22.49 30.95
N GLY A 120 11.08 -22.85 29.71
CA GLY A 120 10.17 -23.53 28.78
C GLY A 120 9.13 -22.63 28.10
N ASN A 121 9.19 -21.31 28.31
CA ASN A 121 8.38 -20.35 27.57
C ASN A 121 8.99 -20.12 26.18
N THR A 122 8.23 -20.43 25.14
CA THR A 122 8.57 -20.17 23.75
C THR A 122 8.21 -18.72 23.40
N ARG A 123 9.21 -17.84 23.33
CA ARG A 123 9.00 -16.45 22.86
C ARG A 123 9.14 -16.39 21.34
N PRO A 124 8.28 -15.64 20.63
CA PRO A 124 8.46 -15.43 19.20
C PRO A 124 9.80 -14.74 18.91
N ARG A 125 10.44 -15.10 17.81
CA ARG A 125 11.77 -14.58 17.44
C ARG A 125 11.67 -13.12 16.98
N GLN A 126 12.42 -12.20 17.60
CA GLN A 126 12.55 -10.83 17.08
C GLN A 126 13.24 -10.82 15.69
N PRO A 127 12.86 -9.91 14.77
CA PRO A 127 13.47 -9.79 13.46
C PRO A 127 14.95 -9.45 13.59
N GLY A 128 15.79 -10.23 12.92
CA GLY A 128 17.22 -10.04 12.85
C GLY A 128 17.65 -9.50 11.49
N ALA A 129 18.97 -9.34 11.29
CA ALA A 129 19.52 -8.79 10.05
C ALA A 129 19.11 -9.56 8.78
N LYS A 130 18.81 -10.86 8.88
CA LYS A 130 18.35 -11.70 7.75
C LYS A 130 16.93 -11.37 7.30
N ASP A 131 16.07 -10.90 8.21
CA ASP A 131 14.67 -10.58 7.95
C ASP A 131 14.52 -9.24 7.22
N ALA A 132 15.49 -8.33 7.37
CA ALA A 132 15.54 -7.04 6.66
C ALA A 132 15.81 -7.16 5.14
N HIS A 133 16.15 -8.36 4.63
CA HIS A 133 16.49 -8.60 3.21
C HIS A 133 15.40 -9.37 2.46
N ALA A 134 14.23 -9.55 3.08
CA ALA A 134 13.24 -10.51 2.62
C ALA A 134 12.37 -10.03 1.45
N TYR A 135 12.35 -8.71 1.17
CA TYR A 135 11.32 -8.08 0.34
C TYR A 135 11.91 -7.06 -0.67
N PRO A 136 12.44 -7.51 -1.81
CA PRO A 136 12.77 -6.61 -2.91
C PRO A 136 11.48 -5.95 -3.43
N TRP A 137 11.50 -4.62 -3.57
CA TRP A 137 10.36 -3.87 -4.09
C TRP A 137 10.50 -3.63 -5.60
N ASP A 138 9.77 -4.41 -6.40
CA ASP A 138 9.70 -4.29 -7.86
C ASP A 138 8.38 -3.69 -8.37
N ARG A 139 7.50 -3.26 -7.45
CA ARG A 139 6.16 -2.69 -7.73
C ARG A 139 5.19 -3.65 -8.42
N SER A 140 5.46 -4.95 -8.45
CA SER A 140 4.61 -5.94 -9.14
C SER A 140 3.42 -6.42 -8.30
N SER A 141 3.56 -6.41 -6.97
CA SER A 141 2.57 -6.93 -6.02
C SER A 141 2.43 -5.99 -4.83
N LEU A 142 1.20 -5.75 -4.36
CA LEU A 142 0.98 -4.99 -3.12
C LEU A 142 1.27 -5.82 -1.86
N LYS A 143 1.55 -7.11 -2.04
CA LYS A 143 1.68 -8.11 -0.96
C LYS A 143 3.10 -8.59 -0.83
N SER A 144 3.49 -8.87 0.41
CA SER A 144 4.80 -9.41 0.79
C SER A 144 5.01 -10.87 0.37
N MET A 145 3.94 -11.56 -0.03
CA MET A 145 3.97 -12.90 -0.65
C MET A 145 2.89 -13.02 -1.72
N SER A 146 2.99 -14.03 -2.58
CA SER A 146 1.99 -14.29 -3.62
C SER A 146 0.70 -14.80 -2.99
N LEU A 147 -0.43 -14.15 -3.31
CA LEU A 147 -1.76 -14.53 -2.84
C LEU A 147 -2.71 -14.60 -4.03
N ASP A 148 -3.50 -15.67 -4.14
CA ASP A 148 -4.68 -15.72 -5.02
C ASP A 148 -5.94 -15.64 -4.15
N LEU A 149 -6.52 -14.44 -4.07
CA LEU A 149 -7.65 -14.18 -3.19
C LEU A 149 -8.87 -15.05 -3.49
N ARG A 150 -9.01 -15.54 -4.73
CA ARG A 150 -10.10 -16.45 -5.11
C ARG A 150 -10.06 -17.77 -4.37
N GLN A 151 -8.88 -18.19 -3.91
CA GLN A 151 -8.73 -19.42 -3.12
C GLN A 151 -9.27 -19.25 -1.69
N PHE A 152 -9.35 -18.01 -1.20
CA PHE A 152 -9.84 -17.71 0.15
C PHE A 152 -11.34 -17.43 0.20
N GLU A 153 -12.06 -17.26 -0.91
CA GLU A 153 -13.49 -16.86 -0.91
C GLU A 153 -14.37 -17.71 0.01
N LYS A 154 -14.19 -19.04 -0.01
CA LYS A 154 -14.94 -19.96 0.86
C LYS A 154 -14.56 -19.80 2.33
N LEU A 155 -13.27 -19.68 2.60
CA LEU A 155 -12.74 -19.53 3.95
C LEU A 155 -13.15 -18.18 4.55
N ASP A 156 -13.11 -17.12 3.76
CA ASP A 156 -13.53 -15.77 4.16
C ASP A 156 -15.02 -15.73 4.46
N THR A 157 -15.84 -16.36 3.60
CA THR A 157 -17.29 -16.50 3.83
C THR A 157 -17.57 -17.26 5.12
N TYR A 158 -16.89 -18.39 5.33
CA TYR A 158 -16.99 -19.17 6.56
C TYR A 158 -16.64 -18.33 7.79
N ALA A 159 -15.47 -17.69 7.78
CA ALA A 159 -14.99 -16.83 8.87
C ALA A 159 -15.99 -15.72 9.21
N SER A 160 -16.57 -15.07 8.20
CA SER A 160 -17.54 -13.99 8.41
C SER A 160 -18.86 -14.44 9.07
N GLN A 161 -19.14 -15.74 9.11
CA GLN A 161 -20.37 -16.31 9.66
C GLN A 161 -20.17 -17.00 11.02
N VAL A 162 -18.92 -17.25 11.44
CA VAL A 162 -18.64 -17.91 12.72
C VAL A 162 -19.02 -16.99 13.88
N THR A 163 -19.93 -17.46 14.73
CA THR A 163 -20.37 -16.73 15.93
C THR A 163 -19.67 -17.22 17.19
N VAL A 164 -19.47 -16.32 18.15
CA VAL A 164 -18.84 -16.66 19.43
C VAL A 164 -19.84 -17.43 20.30
N LYS A 165 -19.54 -18.70 20.60
CA LYS A 165 -20.40 -19.54 21.46
C LYS A 165 -20.04 -19.46 22.94
N SER A 166 -18.76 -19.24 23.25
CA SER A 166 -18.21 -19.39 24.60
C SER A 166 -17.01 -18.45 24.83
N GLY A 167 -15.79 -18.93 24.60
CA GLY A 167 -14.52 -18.24 24.84
C GLY A 167 -13.60 -18.23 23.62
N LEU A 168 -12.49 -17.51 23.76
CA LEU A 168 -11.54 -17.28 22.67
C LEU A 168 -10.96 -18.57 22.10
N ASP A 169 -10.62 -19.55 22.95
CA ASP A 169 -10.03 -20.82 22.52
C ASP A 169 -11.00 -21.65 21.66
N GLU A 170 -12.28 -21.71 22.04
CA GLU A 170 -13.32 -22.39 21.25
C GLU A 170 -13.61 -21.64 19.95
N LEU A 171 -13.65 -20.30 19.97
CA LEU A 171 -13.78 -19.50 18.75
C LEU A 171 -12.66 -19.79 17.77
N VAL A 172 -11.40 -19.80 18.24
CA VAL A 172 -10.25 -20.14 17.39
C VAL A 172 -10.38 -21.58 16.91
N SER A 173 -10.75 -22.53 17.77
CA SER A 173 -10.96 -23.92 17.36
C SER A 173 -12.02 -24.05 16.26
N ASP A 174 -13.13 -23.31 16.35
CA ASP A 174 -14.17 -23.29 15.33
C ASP A 174 -13.61 -22.71 14.02
N LEU A 175 -12.98 -21.53 14.06
CA LEU A 175 -12.39 -20.90 12.87
C LEU A 175 -11.37 -21.80 12.15
N LEU A 176 -10.62 -22.61 12.89
CA LEU A 176 -9.58 -23.47 12.32
C LEU A 176 -10.12 -24.75 11.65
N GLN A 177 -11.42 -25.06 11.72
CA GLN A 177 -11.99 -26.26 11.10
C GLN A 177 -11.76 -26.31 9.59
N GLU A 178 -11.88 -25.16 8.92
CA GLU A 178 -11.72 -25.01 7.47
C GLU A 178 -10.32 -24.47 7.07
N ALA A 179 -9.39 -24.30 8.03
CA ALA A 179 -8.06 -23.72 7.79
C ALA A 179 -6.95 -24.77 7.98
N HIS A 180 -6.26 -25.14 6.91
CA HIS A 180 -5.32 -26.26 6.88
C HIS A 180 -3.84 -25.84 6.86
N THR A 181 -3.56 -24.63 6.38
CA THR A 181 -2.20 -24.05 6.33
C THR A 181 -2.06 -22.85 7.27
N ASP A 182 -0.85 -22.52 7.72
CA ASP A 182 -0.63 -21.36 8.60
C ASP A 182 -1.12 -20.04 7.96
N LEU A 183 -1.04 -19.91 6.64
CA LEU A 183 -1.60 -18.78 5.89
C LEU A 183 -3.13 -18.72 6.00
N GLU A 184 -3.82 -19.85 5.81
CA GLU A 184 -5.28 -19.94 5.98
C GLU A 184 -5.69 -19.66 7.43
N ARG A 185 -4.91 -20.13 8.42
CA ARG A 185 -5.16 -19.84 9.84
C ARG A 185 -5.07 -18.35 10.13
N VAL A 186 -4.05 -17.69 9.59
CA VAL A 186 -3.90 -16.23 9.70
C VAL A 186 -5.05 -15.51 8.99
N ARG A 187 -5.42 -15.95 7.79
CA ARG A 187 -6.50 -15.37 7.00
C ARG A 187 -7.85 -15.46 7.71
N VAL A 188 -8.23 -16.65 8.18
CA VAL A 188 -9.54 -16.89 8.81
C VAL A 188 -9.69 -16.07 10.10
N ILE A 189 -8.62 -15.95 10.90
CA ILE A 189 -8.60 -15.12 12.11
C ILE A 189 -8.73 -13.64 11.75
N TRP A 190 -7.93 -13.16 10.79
CA TRP A 190 -7.95 -11.76 10.38
C TRP A 190 -9.31 -11.35 9.81
N ILE A 191 -9.91 -12.18 8.95
CA ILE A 191 -11.24 -11.93 8.39
C ILE A 191 -12.31 -11.90 9.47
N TRP A 192 -12.29 -12.86 10.41
CA TRP A 192 -13.26 -12.88 11.50
C TRP A 192 -13.20 -11.57 12.29
N ILE A 193 -12.01 -11.12 12.67
CA ILE A 193 -11.83 -9.85 13.39
C ILE A 193 -12.37 -8.66 12.56
N CYS A 194 -12.01 -8.60 11.27
CA CYS A 194 -12.41 -7.48 10.40
C CYS A 194 -13.93 -7.31 10.23
N HIS A 195 -14.70 -8.38 10.41
CA HIS A 195 -16.16 -8.37 10.22
C HIS A 195 -16.95 -8.32 11.53
N HIS A 196 -16.32 -8.59 12.68
CA HIS A 196 -17.04 -8.77 13.95
C HIS A 196 -16.63 -7.79 15.04
N ILE A 197 -15.48 -7.13 14.92
CA ILE A 197 -15.00 -6.19 15.93
C ILE A 197 -15.11 -4.78 15.35
N GLU A 198 -15.74 -3.87 16.08
CA GLU A 198 -15.86 -2.45 15.78
C GLU A 198 -14.72 -1.66 16.44
N TYR A 199 -14.31 -0.56 15.79
CA TYR A 199 -13.38 0.37 16.41
C TYR A 199 -14.07 1.25 17.46
N ASP A 200 -13.56 1.21 18.69
CA ASP A 200 -14.04 2.01 19.82
C ASP A 200 -13.31 3.37 19.86
N VAL A 201 -13.92 4.37 19.23
CA VAL A 201 -13.36 5.73 19.13
C VAL A 201 -13.31 6.41 20.50
N GLU A 202 -14.28 6.15 21.38
CA GLU A 202 -14.32 6.75 22.72
C GLU A 202 -13.18 6.21 23.57
N ALA A 203 -13.02 4.89 23.60
CA ALA A 203 -11.93 4.27 24.35
C ALA A 203 -10.53 4.60 23.78
N ALA A 204 -10.42 4.88 22.47
CA ALA A 204 -9.17 5.36 21.87
C ALA A 204 -8.79 6.79 22.31
N GLN A 205 -9.76 7.59 22.75
CA GLN A 205 -9.55 8.96 23.25
C GLN A 205 -9.28 9.02 24.76
N GLU A 206 -9.52 7.92 25.48
CA GLU A 206 -9.22 7.83 26.90
C GLU A 206 -7.71 7.84 27.15
N LYS A 207 -7.26 8.67 28.08
CA LYS A 207 -5.84 8.81 28.44
C LYS A 207 -5.29 7.62 29.21
N ASP A 208 -6.17 6.87 29.88
CA ASP A 208 -5.80 5.70 30.65
C ASP A 208 -6.07 4.47 29.78
N ARG A 209 -5.06 4.06 28.98
CA ARG A 209 -5.17 2.92 28.06
C ARG A 209 -5.32 1.63 28.86
N GLN A 210 -6.53 1.32 29.32
CA GLN A 210 -6.80 0.01 29.89
C GLN A 210 -6.64 -1.04 28.80
N ALA A 211 -5.76 -2.01 29.05
CA ALA A 211 -5.59 -3.14 28.15
C ALA A 211 -6.93 -3.87 28.02
N PHE A 212 -7.49 -3.89 26.81
CA PHE A 212 -8.71 -4.63 26.52
C PHE A 212 -8.46 -6.12 26.76
N LYS A 213 -9.18 -6.71 27.73
CA LYS A 213 -9.15 -8.16 27.91
C LYS A 213 -9.90 -8.79 26.74
N PRO A 214 -9.38 -9.87 26.13
CA PRO A 214 -10.07 -10.55 25.02
C PRO A 214 -11.51 -10.95 25.34
N THR A 215 -11.80 -11.33 26.59
CA THR A 215 -13.16 -11.63 27.06
C THR A 215 -14.10 -10.44 26.97
N ASP A 216 -13.60 -9.24 27.23
CA ASP A 216 -14.39 -8.01 27.11
C ASP A 216 -14.60 -7.66 25.64
N ILE A 217 -13.56 -7.77 24.80
CA ILE A 217 -13.67 -7.53 23.35
C ILE A 217 -14.69 -8.47 22.71
N LEU A 218 -14.65 -9.77 23.02
CA LEU A 218 -15.62 -10.73 22.47
C LEU A 218 -17.05 -10.44 22.91
N ARG A 219 -17.23 -9.87 24.11
CA ARG A 219 -18.55 -9.52 24.65
C ARG A 219 -19.10 -8.21 24.08
N THR A 220 -18.26 -7.18 23.99
CA THR A 220 -18.67 -5.85 23.51
C THR A 220 -18.58 -5.73 22.00
N GLN A 221 -17.82 -6.61 21.36
CA GLN A 221 -17.44 -6.54 19.95
C GLN A 221 -16.77 -5.21 19.58
N LYS A 222 -16.07 -4.58 20.53
CA LYS A 222 -15.51 -3.23 20.40
C LYS A 222 -14.12 -3.14 21.02
N THR A 223 -13.20 -2.49 20.32
CA THR A 223 -11.85 -2.23 20.83
C THR A 223 -11.10 -1.14 20.05
N ASN A 224 -9.95 -0.69 20.58
CA ASN A 224 -9.03 0.22 19.89
C ASN A 224 -7.87 -0.55 19.22
N CYS A 225 -6.92 0.16 18.60
CA CYS A 225 -5.80 -0.45 17.87
C CYS A 225 -4.99 -1.46 18.71
N ASP A 226 -4.67 -1.12 19.96
CA ASP A 226 -3.96 -2.02 20.89
C ASP A 226 -4.74 -3.33 21.13
N GLY A 227 -6.06 -3.23 21.31
CA GLY A 227 -6.90 -4.41 21.52
C GLY A 227 -7.13 -5.25 20.26
N TYR A 228 -7.21 -4.63 19.08
CA TYR A 228 -7.18 -5.36 17.80
C TYR A 228 -5.89 -6.16 17.65
N ALA A 229 -4.74 -5.51 17.83
CA ALA A 229 -3.45 -6.14 17.66
C ALA A 229 -3.21 -7.24 18.70
N GLY A 230 -3.62 -7.01 19.95
CA GLY A 230 -3.54 -7.99 21.03
C GLY A 230 -4.48 -9.18 20.86
N LEU A 231 -5.72 -8.96 20.39
CA LEU A 231 -6.67 -10.03 20.09
C LEU A 231 -6.14 -10.93 18.97
N PHE A 232 -5.69 -10.31 17.87
CA PHE A 232 -5.14 -11.03 16.73
C PHE A 232 -3.88 -11.83 17.11
N GLU A 233 -2.95 -11.25 17.86
CA GLU A 233 -1.77 -11.94 18.37
C GLU A 233 -2.15 -13.17 19.21
N LYS A 234 -3.13 -13.01 20.12
CA LYS A 234 -3.57 -14.10 21.00
C LYS A 234 -4.26 -15.23 20.22
N MET A 235 -5.11 -14.89 19.25
CA MET A 235 -5.75 -15.88 18.38
C MET A 235 -4.71 -16.63 17.53
N CYS A 236 -3.73 -15.94 16.96
CA CYS A 236 -2.62 -16.57 16.24
C CYS A 236 -1.82 -17.53 17.13
N ARG A 237 -1.55 -17.13 18.38
CA ARG A 237 -0.86 -17.98 19.36
C ARG A 237 -1.63 -19.28 19.65
N ILE A 238 -2.95 -19.20 19.83
CA ILE A 238 -3.81 -20.38 20.02
C ILE A 238 -3.77 -21.27 18.76
N ALA A 239 -3.76 -20.66 17.57
CA ALA A 239 -3.64 -21.36 16.29
C ALA A 239 -2.22 -21.92 15.98
N GLY A 240 -1.25 -21.72 16.89
CA GLY A 240 0.12 -22.18 16.72
C GLY A 240 0.96 -21.34 15.74
N VAL A 241 0.51 -20.16 15.35
CA VAL A 241 1.22 -19.25 14.44
C VAL A 241 1.96 -18.18 15.24
N GLN A 242 3.23 -17.91 14.88
CA GLN A 242 3.96 -16.82 15.54
C GLN A 242 3.43 -15.47 15.07
N CYS A 243 3.05 -14.65 16.02
CA CYS A 243 2.58 -13.30 15.81
C CYS A 243 3.17 -12.39 16.90
N MET A 244 3.44 -11.14 16.52
CA MET A 244 4.00 -10.10 17.38
C MET A 244 3.22 -8.81 17.16
N THR A 245 2.80 -8.17 18.25
CA THR A 245 2.31 -6.80 18.25
C THR A 245 3.48 -5.84 18.02
N VAL A 246 3.28 -4.87 17.14
CA VAL A 246 4.26 -3.86 16.75
C VAL A 246 3.65 -2.48 17.02
N PRO A 247 4.13 -1.76 18.05
CA PRO A 247 3.69 -0.39 18.30
C PRO A 247 4.45 0.61 17.42
N GLY A 248 3.85 1.76 17.14
CA GLY A 248 4.50 2.82 16.36
C GLY A 248 3.66 4.05 16.11
N TYR A 249 4.15 4.90 15.23
CA TYR A 249 3.42 6.05 14.72
C TYR A 249 2.65 5.70 13.46
N SER A 250 1.52 6.35 13.24
CA SER A 250 0.74 6.20 12.02
C SER A 250 0.37 7.55 11.39
N LYS A 251 0.29 7.62 10.06
CA LYS A 251 -0.34 8.75 9.36
C LYS A 251 -1.86 8.56 9.29
N GLY A 252 -2.48 8.25 10.42
CA GLY A 252 -3.86 7.79 10.51
C GLY A 252 -4.88 8.86 10.87
N PHE A 253 -5.89 8.44 11.64
CA PHE A 253 -6.91 9.32 12.19
C PHE A 253 -6.28 10.47 12.99
N GLY A 254 -6.60 11.71 12.63
CA GLY A 254 -6.07 12.91 13.28
C GLY A 254 -4.72 13.42 12.73
N TYR A 255 -4.05 12.67 11.85
CA TYR A 255 -2.82 13.12 11.19
C TYR A 255 -3.10 14.31 10.27
N GLN A 256 -2.26 15.35 10.38
CA GLN A 256 -2.25 16.48 9.46
C GLN A 256 -1.05 16.41 8.53
N THR A 257 -1.28 16.67 7.24
CA THR A 257 -0.25 16.66 6.21
C THR A 257 0.95 17.54 6.57
N GLY A 258 2.12 16.90 6.77
CA GLY A 258 3.37 17.58 7.15
C GLY A 258 3.62 17.71 8.66
N GLN A 259 2.78 17.08 9.49
CA GLN A 259 2.99 16.96 10.94
C GLN A 259 4.21 16.07 11.25
N SER A 260 4.95 16.46 12.29
CA SER A 260 6.01 15.64 12.90
C SER A 260 5.49 14.83 14.07
N PHE A 261 6.13 13.69 14.35
CA PHE A 261 5.76 12.77 15.42
C PHE A 261 6.70 12.91 16.61
N SER A 262 6.13 12.90 17.82
CA SER A 262 6.88 12.93 19.07
C SER A 262 6.02 12.40 20.22
N GLY A 263 6.66 11.86 21.26
CA GLY A 263 5.94 11.34 22.42
C GLY A 263 5.47 9.90 22.24
N GLU A 264 4.31 9.56 22.81
CA GLU A 264 3.76 8.20 22.80
C GLU A 264 3.33 7.75 21.40
N PHE A 265 3.43 6.45 21.16
CA PHE A 265 2.95 5.81 19.94
C PHE A 265 1.43 5.86 19.87
N ASP A 266 0.90 6.20 18.69
CA ASP A 266 -0.52 6.42 18.44
C ASP A 266 -1.21 5.23 17.76
N HIS A 267 -0.45 4.19 17.39
CA HIS A 267 -0.99 3.01 16.72
C HIS A 267 -0.24 1.72 17.06
N ALA A 268 -0.92 0.59 16.85
CA ALA A 268 -0.38 -0.75 17.02
C ALA A 268 -0.96 -1.70 15.97
N TRP A 269 -0.10 -2.54 15.39
CA TRP A 269 -0.45 -3.54 14.38
C TRP A 269 0.30 -4.85 14.67
N ASN A 270 0.30 -5.79 13.73
CA ASN A 270 0.96 -7.08 13.91
C ASN A 270 1.99 -7.41 12.82
N ALA A 271 2.95 -8.24 13.20
CA ALA A 271 3.77 -9.01 12.29
C ALA A 271 3.53 -10.52 12.52
N VAL A 272 3.31 -11.29 11.47
CA VAL A 272 3.10 -12.75 11.51
C VAL A 272 4.25 -13.47 10.80
N TYR A 273 4.65 -14.62 11.31
CA TYR A 273 5.70 -15.42 10.70
C TYR A 273 5.11 -16.52 9.82
N LEU A 274 5.29 -16.40 8.51
CA LEU A 274 4.78 -17.32 7.50
C LEU A 274 5.92 -17.69 6.54
N GLU A 275 5.99 -18.94 6.12
CA GLU A 275 6.97 -19.42 5.12
C GLU A 275 8.43 -18.99 5.39
N GLY A 276 8.82 -18.91 6.66
CA GLY A 276 10.17 -18.55 7.07
C GLY A 276 10.47 -17.05 7.07
N ARG A 277 9.47 -16.16 6.97
CA ARG A 277 9.63 -14.70 6.96
C ARG A 277 8.53 -14.00 7.78
N TRP A 278 8.82 -12.78 8.21
CA TRP A 278 7.85 -11.91 8.90
C TRP A 278 7.04 -11.09 7.90
N HIS A 279 5.72 -11.02 8.06
CA HIS A 279 4.80 -10.28 7.19
C HIS A 279 3.94 -9.33 8.04
N LEU A 280 3.64 -8.14 7.51
CA LEU A 280 2.92 -7.09 8.24
C LEU A 280 1.41 -7.20 8.00
N VAL A 281 0.63 -7.06 9.07
CA VAL A 281 -0.84 -7.14 9.06
C VAL A 281 -1.39 -6.05 9.98
N ASP A 282 -2.41 -5.32 9.52
CA ASP A 282 -3.21 -4.44 10.38
C ASP A 282 -4.68 -4.86 10.33
N SER A 283 -5.19 -5.34 11.47
CA SER A 283 -6.60 -5.70 11.62
C SER A 283 -7.49 -4.48 11.84
N THR A 284 -6.99 -3.42 12.49
CA THR A 284 -7.73 -2.18 12.76
C THR A 284 -8.11 -1.47 11.47
N TRP A 285 -7.13 -1.21 10.61
CA TRP A 285 -7.39 -0.53 9.33
C TRP A 285 -7.93 -1.48 8.26
N GLY A 286 -7.81 -2.79 8.48
CA GLY A 286 -8.49 -3.84 7.71
C GLY A 286 -10.00 -3.90 7.94
N SER A 287 -10.49 -3.59 9.15
CA SER A 287 -11.91 -3.67 9.52
C SER A 287 -12.77 -2.55 8.92
N GLY A 288 -12.24 -1.32 8.83
CA GLY A 288 -13.09 -0.19 8.46
C GLY A 288 -12.46 1.18 8.64
N LEU A 289 -13.32 2.20 8.63
CA LEU A 289 -12.95 3.60 8.70
C LEU A 289 -13.69 4.33 9.82
N VAL A 290 -13.03 5.32 10.39
CA VAL A 290 -13.64 6.27 11.33
C VAL A 290 -13.85 7.58 10.61
N ASP A 291 -15.09 8.08 10.65
CA ASP A 291 -15.40 9.42 10.16
C ASP A 291 -14.88 10.47 11.14
N SER A 292 -14.01 11.37 10.68
CA SER A 292 -13.35 12.39 11.51
C SER A 292 -14.29 13.48 12.03
N THR A 293 -15.48 13.62 11.46
CA THR A 293 -16.46 14.65 11.84
C THR A 293 -17.45 14.13 12.87
N THR A 294 -17.90 12.90 12.69
CA THR A 294 -18.91 12.25 13.52
C THR A 294 -18.32 11.32 14.57
N SER A 295 -17.02 11.02 14.50
CA SER A 295 -16.34 10.05 15.35
C SER A 295 -17.00 8.66 15.31
N LYS A 296 -17.63 8.32 14.18
CA LYS A 296 -18.36 7.07 14.00
C LYS A 296 -17.53 6.08 13.18
N PHE A 297 -17.39 4.86 13.70
CA PHE A 297 -16.83 3.74 12.96
C PHE A 297 -17.85 3.17 11.97
N THR A 298 -17.38 2.80 10.77
CA THR A 298 -18.13 2.05 9.76
C THR A 298 -17.27 0.90 9.27
N PHE A 299 -17.83 -0.31 9.31
CA PHE A 299 -17.21 -1.47 8.68
C PHE A 299 -17.01 -1.21 7.18
N LEU A 300 -15.77 -1.27 6.76
CA LEU A 300 -15.37 -1.18 5.37
C LEU A 300 -14.12 -2.02 5.20
N TYR A 301 -14.34 -3.29 4.91
CA TYR A 301 -13.29 -4.26 4.70
C TYR A 301 -12.23 -3.74 3.71
N ASN A 302 -10.97 -3.79 4.12
CA ASN A 302 -9.85 -3.30 3.33
C ASN A 302 -8.73 -4.33 3.23
N GLU A 303 -8.76 -5.10 2.15
CA GLU A 303 -7.77 -6.12 1.82
C GLU A 303 -6.34 -5.57 1.84
N PHE A 304 -6.10 -4.28 1.56
CA PHE A 304 -4.76 -3.70 1.45
C PHE A 304 -3.87 -4.07 2.66
N TYR A 305 -4.43 -4.03 3.87
CA TYR A 305 -3.72 -4.22 5.15
C TYR A 305 -3.47 -5.67 5.56
N PHE A 306 -3.86 -6.65 4.75
CA PHE A 306 -3.48 -8.05 4.94
C PHE A 306 -2.16 -8.36 4.21
N LEU A 307 -1.09 -8.71 4.95
CA LEU A 307 0.22 -9.10 4.39
C LEU A 307 0.81 -8.08 3.40
N THR A 308 0.58 -6.79 3.64
CA THR A 308 1.05 -5.68 2.80
C THR A 308 2.57 -5.72 2.62
N HIS A 309 3.05 -5.37 1.43
CA HIS A 309 4.48 -5.27 1.19
C HIS A 309 5.10 -4.17 2.08
N PRO A 310 6.23 -4.41 2.77
CA PRO A 310 6.80 -3.42 3.70
C PRO A 310 7.13 -2.07 3.09
N ALA A 311 7.53 -2.04 1.82
CA ALA A 311 7.78 -0.80 1.08
C ALA A 311 6.53 0.09 0.87
N LEU A 312 5.33 -0.49 1.02
CA LEU A 312 4.07 0.24 1.00
C LEU A 312 3.57 0.53 2.42
N PHE A 313 3.69 -0.45 3.32
CA PHE A 313 3.22 -0.34 4.70
C PHE A 313 3.97 0.75 5.50
N ILE A 314 5.24 1.02 5.17
CA ILE A 314 6.03 2.09 5.81
C ILE A 314 5.53 3.51 5.48
N GLU A 315 4.69 3.67 4.44
CA GLU A 315 4.19 4.99 4.02
C GLU A 315 3.23 5.59 5.05
N ASP A 316 2.58 4.73 5.83
CA ASP A 316 1.58 5.09 6.84
C ASP A 316 1.77 4.44 8.21
N HIS A 317 2.68 3.45 8.36
CA HIS A 317 3.06 2.83 9.63
C HIS A 317 4.57 2.92 9.90
N PHE A 318 4.97 3.66 10.93
CA PHE A 318 6.36 3.78 11.35
C PHE A 318 6.59 3.10 12.72
N PRO A 319 7.24 1.93 12.77
CA PRO A 319 7.40 1.17 14.01
C PRO A 319 8.38 1.85 14.97
N ASP A 320 8.15 1.63 16.27
CA ASP A 320 9.05 2.02 17.36
C ASP A 320 10.48 1.47 17.19
N ASN A 321 10.55 0.22 16.76
CA ASN A 321 11.78 -0.51 16.47
C ASN A 321 11.92 -0.66 14.96
N LYS A 322 12.95 0.01 14.43
CA LYS A 322 13.28 0.02 12.99
C LYS A 322 13.40 -1.36 12.33
N ASN A 323 13.67 -2.43 13.08
CA ASN A 323 13.75 -3.77 12.51
C ASN A 323 12.39 -4.29 12.03
N TRP A 324 11.29 -3.80 12.61
CA TRP A 324 9.93 -4.13 12.18
C TRP A 324 9.50 -3.41 10.90
N GLN A 325 10.31 -2.48 10.39
CA GLN A 325 10.09 -1.95 9.05
C GLN A 325 10.28 -3.02 7.99
N LEU A 326 11.09 -4.06 8.26
CA LEU A 326 11.44 -5.12 7.30
C LEU A 326 12.03 -4.58 5.99
N LEU A 327 12.65 -3.39 6.06
CA LEU A 327 13.24 -2.66 4.93
C LEU A 327 14.76 -2.56 5.04
N LYS A 328 15.42 -2.45 3.88
CA LYS A 328 16.85 -2.14 3.78
C LYS A 328 17.14 -1.17 2.63
N PRO A 329 17.74 0.01 2.91
CA PRO A 329 17.96 0.56 4.24
C PRO A 329 16.63 0.88 4.95
N PRO A 330 16.58 0.85 6.29
CA PRO A 330 15.40 1.33 7.01
C PRO A 330 15.21 2.84 6.79
N GLN A 331 13.96 3.27 6.74
CA GLN A 331 13.57 4.66 6.65
C GLN A 331 13.73 5.36 8.00
N SER A 332 14.24 6.59 7.99
CA SER A 332 14.30 7.43 9.18
C SER A 332 12.96 8.10 9.48
N LEU A 333 12.71 8.47 10.74
CA LEU A 333 11.48 9.18 11.12
C LEU A 333 11.32 10.49 10.35
N LYS A 334 12.41 11.25 10.16
CA LYS A 334 12.38 12.50 9.38
C LYS A 334 11.96 12.27 7.92
N GLN A 335 12.41 11.18 7.30
CA GLN A 335 11.97 10.80 5.96
C GLN A 335 10.48 10.45 5.98
N PHE A 336 10.04 9.62 6.93
CA PHE A 336 8.63 9.28 7.11
C PHE A 336 7.73 10.52 7.22
N GLU A 337 8.10 11.48 8.05
CA GLU A 337 7.39 12.76 8.21
C GLU A 337 7.32 13.59 6.91
N SER A 338 8.41 13.58 6.13
CA SER A 338 8.50 14.37 4.89
C SER A 338 7.82 13.74 3.68
N ASN A 339 7.78 12.40 3.64
CA ASN A 339 7.24 11.64 2.53
C ASN A 339 5.75 11.91 2.37
N MET A 340 5.30 11.85 1.11
CA MET A 340 3.90 11.82 0.74
C MET A 340 3.16 10.78 1.60
N TYR A 341 1.90 11.09 1.93
CA TYR A 341 1.03 10.12 2.56
C TYR A 341 0.19 9.41 1.48
N HIS A 342 0.59 8.20 1.13
CA HIS A 342 -0.19 7.33 0.24
C HIS A 342 -1.16 6.48 1.07
N LYS A 343 -2.45 6.85 1.06
CA LYS A 343 -3.53 6.06 1.69
C LYS A 343 -3.68 4.71 0.99
N SER A 344 -4.28 3.71 1.65
CA SER A 344 -4.66 2.45 1.00
C SER A 344 -5.43 2.65 -0.31
N GLU A 345 -6.30 3.65 -0.38
CA GLU A 345 -7.07 3.98 -1.59
C GLU A 345 -6.19 4.38 -2.78
N PHE A 346 -5.00 4.95 -2.55
CA PHE A 346 -4.03 5.20 -3.62
C PHE A 346 -3.68 3.89 -4.35
N TYR A 347 -3.34 2.85 -3.59
CA TYR A 347 -2.97 1.55 -4.12
C TYR A 347 -4.18 0.74 -4.62
N ASN A 348 -5.31 0.77 -3.90
CA ASN A 348 -6.54 0.10 -4.30
C ASN A 348 -7.07 0.63 -5.64
N LYS A 349 -6.86 1.92 -5.94
CA LYS A 349 -7.20 2.53 -7.23
C LYS A 349 -6.14 2.29 -8.32
N GLY A 350 -5.08 1.54 -8.04
CA GLY A 350 -4.06 1.14 -9.00
C GLY A 350 -2.98 2.20 -9.26
N MET A 351 -2.82 3.17 -8.36
CA MET A 351 -1.74 4.15 -8.45
C MET A 351 -0.41 3.50 -8.03
N LEU A 352 0.68 3.92 -8.68
CA LEU A 352 2.01 3.34 -8.50
C LEU A 352 2.99 4.32 -7.85
N SER A 353 2.92 5.59 -8.23
CA SER A 353 3.79 6.64 -7.71
C SER A 353 3.16 8.02 -7.90
N ALA A 354 3.65 8.99 -7.14
CA ALA A 354 3.26 10.38 -7.28
C ALA A 354 4.48 11.29 -7.15
N HIS A 355 4.51 12.34 -7.96
CA HIS A 355 5.53 13.37 -7.93
C HIS A 355 4.89 14.74 -7.76
N PRO A 356 5.41 15.61 -6.88
CA PRO A 356 6.57 15.39 -6.00
C PRO A 356 6.33 14.33 -4.90
N GLU A 357 7.39 13.67 -4.45
CA GLU A 357 7.31 12.61 -3.41
C GLU A 357 7.09 13.17 -2.00
N THR A 358 7.04 14.49 -1.85
CA THR A 358 6.84 15.19 -0.59
C THR A 358 5.46 15.83 -0.51
N SER A 359 4.87 15.83 0.67
CA SER A 359 3.52 16.36 0.91
C SER A 359 3.38 17.88 0.75
N VAL A 360 4.49 18.61 0.82
CA VAL A 360 4.53 20.07 0.65
C VAL A 360 5.19 20.44 -0.68
N ILE A 361 4.45 21.16 -1.54
CA ILE A 361 4.95 21.66 -2.82
C ILE A 361 5.18 23.16 -2.69
N LYS A 362 6.34 23.66 -3.12
CA LYS A 362 6.56 25.10 -3.31
C LYS A 362 6.33 25.44 -4.78
N THR A 363 5.56 26.48 -5.06
CA THR A 363 5.35 26.90 -6.45
C THR A 363 6.64 27.46 -7.05
N VAL A 364 6.81 27.27 -8.35
CA VAL A 364 7.85 27.89 -9.17
C VAL A 364 7.13 28.83 -10.14
N ASN A 365 7.43 30.13 -10.06
CA ASN A 365 6.74 31.17 -10.86
C ASN A 365 5.20 31.07 -10.76
N GLY A 366 4.68 30.83 -9.55
CA GLY A 366 3.23 30.74 -9.31
C GLY A 366 2.55 29.48 -9.81
N LYS A 367 3.31 28.49 -10.28
CA LYS A 367 2.81 27.18 -10.71
C LYS A 367 3.32 26.05 -9.82
N ALA A 368 2.46 25.06 -9.56
CA ALA A 368 2.83 23.75 -9.05
C ALA A 368 2.44 22.67 -10.07
N THR A 369 3.22 21.60 -10.16
CA THR A 369 2.92 20.46 -11.04
C THR A 369 2.93 19.19 -10.21
N VAL A 370 1.88 18.38 -10.39
CA VAL A 370 1.78 17.03 -9.83
C VAL A 370 1.66 16.04 -10.98
N ALA A 371 2.37 14.91 -10.89
CA ALA A 371 2.18 13.78 -11.77
C ALA A 371 1.88 12.54 -10.94
N VAL A 372 0.97 11.70 -11.42
CA VAL A 372 0.63 10.43 -10.78
C VAL A 372 0.71 9.34 -11.83
N GLU A 373 1.41 8.25 -11.50
CA GLU A 373 1.49 7.06 -12.33
C GLU A 373 0.43 6.05 -11.90
N SER A 374 -0.20 5.39 -12.87
CA SER A 374 -1.21 4.35 -12.66
C SER A 374 -0.95 3.14 -13.53
N ARG A 375 -1.33 1.95 -13.01
CA ARG A 375 -1.16 0.67 -13.71
C ARG A 375 -2.01 0.57 -14.98
N ALA A 376 -3.12 1.30 -15.02
CA ALA A 376 -4.05 1.32 -16.14
C ALA A 376 -4.59 2.74 -16.37
N PRO A 377 -5.13 3.03 -17.56
CA PRO A 377 -5.80 4.29 -17.83
C PRO A 377 -6.89 4.56 -16.78
N THR A 378 -6.78 5.69 -16.09
CA THR A 378 -7.63 6.02 -14.94
C THR A 378 -8.19 7.43 -15.08
N LEU A 379 -9.45 7.62 -14.68
CA LEU A 379 -10.04 8.95 -14.55
C LEU A 379 -9.66 9.59 -13.21
N PHE A 380 -9.33 10.87 -13.27
CA PHE A 380 -8.91 11.67 -12.13
C PHE A 380 -9.75 12.93 -12.01
N MET A 381 -9.80 13.46 -10.79
CA MET A 381 -10.37 14.75 -10.46
C MET A 381 -9.50 15.40 -9.40
N PHE A 382 -9.55 16.72 -9.27
CA PHE A 382 -8.82 17.44 -8.23
C PHE A 382 -9.70 18.52 -7.60
N MET A 383 -9.33 18.93 -6.39
CA MET A 383 -9.88 20.10 -5.72
C MET A 383 -8.75 20.93 -5.14
N LEU A 384 -8.70 22.20 -5.49
CA LEU A 384 -7.86 23.22 -4.86
C LEU A 384 -8.72 24.04 -3.91
N ASN A 385 -8.44 23.99 -2.62
CA ASN A 385 -9.24 24.64 -1.57
C ASN A 385 -10.75 24.30 -1.67
N GLY A 386 -11.08 23.06 -2.04
CA GLY A 386 -12.46 22.59 -2.18
C GLY A 386 -13.16 22.94 -3.51
N LYS A 387 -12.45 23.55 -4.47
CA LYS A 387 -12.99 23.86 -5.80
C LYS A 387 -12.16 23.23 -6.92
N GLN A 388 -12.82 22.80 -7.99
CA GLN A 388 -12.14 22.28 -9.18
C GLN A 388 -11.80 23.40 -10.18
N GLU A 389 -11.05 24.39 -9.68
CA GLU A 389 -10.66 25.58 -10.43
C GLU A 389 -9.13 25.74 -10.40
N HIS A 390 -8.62 26.67 -11.20
CA HIS A 390 -7.20 27.05 -11.16
C HIS A 390 -6.21 25.91 -11.45
N GLY A 391 -6.63 24.90 -12.21
CA GLY A 391 -5.79 23.77 -12.60
C GLY A 391 -6.03 23.30 -14.03
N LEU A 392 -5.08 22.52 -14.54
CA LEU A 392 -5.11 21.86 -15.84
C LEU A 392 -4.77 20.39 -15.64
N LEU A 393 -5.79 19.53 -15.68
CA LEU A 393 -5.64 18.10 -15.56
C LEU A 393 -5.58 17.45 -16.94
N SER A 394 -4.46 16.82 -17.27
CA SER A 394 -4.27 16.05 -18.50
C SER A 394 -4.09 14.57 -18.18
N LEU A 395 -4.87 13.72 -18.85
CA LEU A 395 -4.86 12.27 -18.65
C LEU A 395 -3.88 11.58 -19.62
N ARG A 396 -3.18 10.57 -19.12
CA ARG A 396 -2.20 9.75 -19.85
C ARG A 396 -2.55 8.27 -19.70
N LYS A 397 -2.06 7.42 -20.61
CA LYS A 397 -2.33 5.97 -20.56
C LYS A 397 -1.85 5.32 -19.26
N ASP A 398 -0.79 5.87 -18.70
CA ASP A 398 -0.07 5.45 -17.51
C ASP A 398 -0.27 6.40 -16.33
N GLY A 399 -1.29 7.28 -16.35
CA GLY A 399 -1.57 8.17 -15.23
C GLY A 399 -2.11 9.54 -15.59
N MET A 400 -1.63 10.58 -14.92
CA MET A 400 -2.03 11.96 -15.18
C MET A 400 -0.94 12.98 -14.88
N LYS A 401 -1.11 14.18 -15.42
CA LYS A 401 -0.38 15.39 -15.05
C LYS A 401 -1.38 16.48 -14.68
N LEU A 402 -1.12 17.17 -13.58
CA LEU A 402 -1.92 18.26 -13.08
C LEU A 402 -1.04 19.49 -12.85
N ASP A 403 -1.30 20.56 -13.59
CA ASP A 403 -0.68 21.87 -13.37
C ASP A 403 -1.65 22.76 -12.59
N ILE A 404 -1.22 23.29 -11.44
CA ILE A 404 -2.01 24.15 -10.54
C ILE A 404 -1.43 25.55 -10.51
N TYR A 405 -2.30 26.57 -10.52
CA TYR A 405 -1.96 27.99 -10.50
C TYR A 405 -2.72 28.68 -9.36
N PRO A 406 -2.20 28.66 -8.12
CA PRO A 406 -2.94 29.20 -6.98
C PRO A 406 -3.34 30.68 -7.17
N PRO A 407 -4.59 31.06 -6.86
CA PRO A 407 -5.11 32.40 -7.16
C PRO A 407 -4.57 33.49 -6.22
N THR A 408 -4.02 33.11 -5.07
CA THR A 408 -3.49 34.02 -4.06
C THR A 408 -2.12 33.53 -3.56
N VAL A 409 -1.36 34.41 -2.93
CA VAL A 409 -0.17 34.01 -2.15
C VAL A 409 -0.65 33.34 -0.86
N GLY A 410 0.09 32.34 -0.38
CA GLY A 410 -0.20 31.63 0.85
C GLY A 410 -0.16 30.12 0.71
N THR A 411 -0.91 29.44 1.58
CA THR A 411 -0.98 27.98 1.62
C THR A 411 -2.32 27.52 1.07
N HIS A 412 -2.28 26.55 0.16
CA HIS A 412 -3.45 25.99 -0.50
C HIS A 412 -3.48 24.48 -0.31
N LYS A 413 -4.66 23.94 -0.03
CA LYS A 413 -4.92 22.52 0.09
C LYS A 413 -5.28 21.96 -1.29
N LEU A 414 -4.48 21.04 -1.81
CA LEU A 414 -4.75 20.33 -3.06
C LEU A 414 -5.13 18.88 -2.73
N GLN A 415 -6.30 18.45 -3.17
CA GLN A 415 -6.75 17.07 -3.06
C GLN A 415 -6.91 16.46 -4.44
N ILE A 416 -6.48 15.22 -4.60
CA ILE A 416 -6.56 14.49 -5.86
C ILE A 416 -7.37 13.22 -5.62
N PHE A 417 -8.28 12.96 -6.55
CA PHE A 417 -9.21 11.85 -6.52
C PHE A 417 -9.01 10.97 -7.75
N ALA A 418 -9.14 9.66 -7.57
CA ALA A 418 -9.05 8.69 -8.66
C ALA A 418 -10.27 7.76 -8.62
N LYS A 419 -10.76 7.42 -9.82
CA LYS A 419 -11.87 6.48 -9.99
C LYS A 419 -11.39 5.03 -9.95
N GLY A 420 -10.23 4.75 -10.53
CA GLY A 420 -9.67 3.40 -10.68
C GLY A 420 -10.65 2.47 -11.41
N ASN A 421 -10.73 1.22 -10.96
CA ASN A 421 -11.67 0.21 -11.50
C ASN A 421 -13.07 0.26 -10.84
N SER A 422 -13.38 1.30 -10.06
CA SER A 422 -14.61 1.42 -9.29
C SER A 422 -15.47 2.55 -9.84
N ASP A 423 -16.77 2.55 -9.59
CA ASP A 423 -17.66 3.62 -10.05
C ASP A 423 -17.58 4.92 -9.25
N VAL A 424 -16.83 4.92 -8.14
CA VAL A 424 -16.76 6.04 -7.21
C VAL A 424 -15.34 6.61 -7.16
N TYR A 425 -15.24 7.94 -7.14
CA TYR A 425 -13.98 8.64 -6.89
C TYR A 425 -13.60 8.54 -5.42
N SER A 426 -12.38 8.06 -5.14
CA SER A 426 -11.78 8.09 -3.81
C SER A 426 -10.69 9.15 -3.74
N SER A 427 -10.52 9.80 -2.60
CA SER A 427 -9.37 10.67 -2.35
C SER A 427 -8.10 9.81 -2.24
N VAL A 428 -7.13 10.07 -3.12
CA VAL A 428 -5.89 9.27 -3.19
C VAL A 428 -4.65 10.02 -2.73
N LEU A 429 -4.63 11.36 -2.88
CA LEU A 429 -3.51 12.21 -2.46
C LEU A 429 -4.00 13.53 -1.90
N GLU A 430 -3.22 14.07 -0.96
CA GLU A 430 -3.40 15.41 -0.41
C GLU A 430 -2.04 16.12 -0.32
N TYR A 431 -1.96 17.32 -0.90
CA TYR A 431 -0.77 18.17 -0.89
C TYR A 431 -1.07 19.52 -0.23
N THR A 432 -0.05 20.05 0.42
CA THR A 432 0.02 21.45 0.87
C THR A 432 0.85 22.26 -0.12
N VAL A 433 0.20 23.07 -0.95
CA VAL A 433 0.85 23.93 -1.94
C VAL A 433 1.16 25.30 -1.34
N LYS A 434 2.44 25.63 -1.20
CA LYS A 434 2.93 26.92 -0.73
C LYS A 434 3.23 27.82 -1.92
N CYS A 435 2.40 28.84 -2.11
CA CYS A 435 2.49 29.82 -3.16
C CYS A 435 3.12 31.12 -2.64
N ASN A 436 4.28 31.50 -3.17
CA ASN A 436 4.96 32.75 -2.77
C ASN A 436 4.75 33.90 -3.77
N TYR A 437 4.24 33.59 -4.96
CA TYR A 437 4.06 34.52 -6.07
C TYR A 437 2.90 34.02 -6.92
N VAL A 438 1.97 34.90 -7.29
CA VAL A 438 0.87 34.57 -8.21
C VAL A 438 1.22 35.09 -9.60
N ASP A 439 1.16 34.20 -10.59
CA ASP A 439 1.34 34.59 -11.99
C ASP A 439 0.05 35.23 -12.53
N VAL A 440 0.01 36.55 -12.52
CA VAL A 440 -1.13 37.34 -13.02
C VAL A 440 -1.33 37.24 -14.54
N GLY A 441 -0.32 36.77 -15.28
CA GLY A 441 -0.40 36.51 -16.71
C GLY A 441 -1.20 35.24 -17.02
N VAL A 442 -1.26 34.29 -16.08
CA VAL A 442 -2.04 33.07 -16.24
C VAL A 442 -3.46 33.28 -15.70
N ARG A 443 -4.41 33.54 -16.61
CA ARG A 443 -5.84 33.59 -16.30
C ARG A 443 -6.56 32.38 -16.86
N LEU A 444 -6.82 31.37 -16.03
CA LEU A 444 -7.67 30.23 -16.39
C LEU A 444 -9.15 30.64 -16.34
N PRO A 445 -9.99 30.22 -17.28
CA PRO A 445 -11.42 30.50 -17.25
C PRO A 445 -12.07 29.88 -16.01
N ALA A 446 -13.12 30.54 -15.49
CA ALA A 446 -13.81 30.09 -14.28
C ALA A 446 -14.50 28.73 -14.48
N GLU A 447 -15.07 28.49 -15.67
CA GLU A 447 -15.78 27.25 -16.03
C GLU A 447 -14.93 26.34 -16.95
N LEU A 448 -13.63 26.21 -16.65
CA LEU A 448 -12.77 25.31 -17.44
C LEU A 448 -13.10 23.84 -17.14
N HIS A 449 -13.81 23.20 -18.05
CA HIS A 449 -14.17 21.80 -17.91
C HIS A 449 -12.94 20.89 -17.99
N GLN A 450 -12.70 20.09 -16.95
CA GLN A 450 -11.62 19.10 -16.90
C GLN A 450 -12.10 17.72 -17.39
N PRO A 451 -11.21 16.79 -17.77
CA PRO A 451 -9.80 17.01 -18.09
C PRO A 451 -9.62 17.80 -19.40
N VAL A 452 -8.40 18.27 -19.64
CA VAL A 452 -7.99 19.10 -20.79
C VAL A 452 -6.86 18.45 -21.61
N GLY A 453 -6.82 18.82 -22.88
CA GLY A 453 -5.87 18.30 -23.87
C GLY A 453 -6.19 16.89 -24.36
N PRO A 454 -5.37 16.35 -25.28
CA PRO A 454 -5.46 14.96 -25.69
C PRO A 454 -5.20 13.97 -24.56
N SER A 455 -5.89 12.84 -24.63
CA SER A 455 -5.80 11.78 -23.63
C SER A 455 -6.07 10.39 -24.22
N TRP A 456 -5.83 9.36 -23.41
CA TRP A 456 -6.28 8.00 -23.73
C TRP A 456 -7.80 7.92 -23.93
N PHE A 457 -8.56 8.76 -23.25
CA PHE A 457 -10.03 8.81 -23.38
C PHE A 457 -10.43 9.37 -24.74
N SER A 458 -9.75 10.40 -25.23
CA SER A 458 -9.99 10.91 -26.59
C SER A 458 -9.59 9.93 -27.69
N GLU A 459 -8.50 9.17 -27.48
CA GLU A 459 -8.09 8.11 -28.39
C GLU A 459 -9.14 6.99 -28.45
N GLN A 460 -9.69 6.59 -27.30
CA GLN A 460 -10.77 5.59 -27.23
C GLN A 460 -12.04 6.03 -27.95
N MET A 461 -12.29 7.33 -28.04
CA MET A 461 -13.42 7.91 -28.78
C MET A 461 -13.09 8.18 -30.26
N GLY A 462 -11.98 7.65 -30.77
CA GLY A 462 -11.60 7.72 -32.17
C GLY A 462 -10.94 9.03 -32.61
N ILE A 463 -10.50 9.89 -31.66
CA ILE A 463 -9.65 11.04 -31.97
C ILE A 463 -8.18 10.70 -31.67
N VAL A 464 -7.38 10.60 -32.72
CA VAL A 464 -5.99 10.11 -32.63
C VAL A 464 -5.00 11.12 -33.22
N LYS A 465 -3.71 11.00 -32.88
CA LYS A 465 -2.62 11.79 -33.49
C LYS A 465 -2.89 13.31 -33.54
N PRO A 466 -3.18 13.95 -32.38
CA PRO A 466 -3.38 15.39 -32.32
C PRO A 466 -2.10 16.14 -32.71
N SER A 467 -2.25 17.27 -33.40
CA SER A 467 -1.13 18.14 -33.77
C SER A 467 -0.58 18.93 -32.58
N HIS A 468 -1.40 19.12 -31.54
CA HIS A 468 -1.05 19.79 -30.30
C HIS A 468 -1.19 18.81 -29.12
N PRO A 469 -0.09 18.34 -28.52
CA PRO A 469 -0.16 17.42 -27.39
C PRO A 469 -0.47 18.12 -26.06
N ASP A 470 -0.25 19.43 -25.98
CA ASP A 470 -0.46 20.22 -24.76
C ASP A 470 -1.88 20.83 -24.70
N PRO A 471 -2.45 20.97 -23.49
CA PRO A 471 -3.77 21.57 -23.32
C PRO A 471 -3.82 23.08 -23.55
N ILE A 472 -2.66 23.75 -23.67
CA ILE A 472 -2.57 25.20 -23.94
C ILE A 472 -1.92 25.42 -25.30
N ILE A 473 -2.57 26.24 -26.14
CA ILE A 473 -2.05 26.71 -27.42
C ILE A 473 -1.73 28.20 -27.28
N HIS A 474 -0.50 28.58 -27.58
CA HIS A 474 -0.06 29.97 -27.60
C HIS A 474 -0.10 30.51 -29.03
N THR A 475 -0.65 31.71 -29.22
CA THR A 475 -0.70 32.41 -30.51
C THR A 475 -0.39 33.89 -30.32
N SER A 476 0.29 34.51 -31.28
CA SER A 476 0.63 35.94 -31.25
C SER A 476 -0.39 36.81 -31.99
N ASP A 477 -1.22 36.23 -32.86
CA ASP A 477 -2.17 36.95 -33.72
C ASP A 477 -3.62 36.51 -33.52
N GLY A 478 -3.86 35.67 -32.51
CA GLY A 478 -5.16 35.09 -32.20
C GLY A 478 -5.57 33.95 -33.15
N ARG A 479 -4.69 33.49 -34.04
CA ARG A 479 -4.98 32.38 -34.96
C ARG A 479 -4.27 31.10 -34.53
N CYS A 480 -4.93 29.97 -34.67
CA CYS A 480 -4.31 28.65 -34.52
C CYS A 480 -4.98 27.61 -35.43
N SER A 481 -4.26 26.52 -35.75
CA SER A 481 -4.81 25.38 -36.47
C SER A 481 -4.59 24.11 -35.66
N VAL A 482 -5.67 23.45 -35.25
CA VAL A 482 -5.62 22.18 -34.51
C VAL A 482 -6.05 21.07 -35.46
N SER A 483 -5.23 20.05 -35.64
CA SER A 483 -5.60 18.89 -36.46
C SER A 483 -5.42 17.58 -35.73
N PHE A 484 -6.23 16.59 -36.08
CA PHE A 484 -6.20 15.26 -35.49
C PHE A 484 -6.79 14.24 -36.46
N GLY A 485 -6.39 12.99 -36.31
CA GLY A 485 -7.01 11.86 -36.98
C GLY A 485 -8.37 11.55 -36.38
N VAL A 486 -9.30 11.13 -37.23
CA VAL A 486 -10.68 10.76 -36.88
C VAL A 486 -10.93 9.36 -37.42
N GLU A 487 -11.36 8.44 -36.56
CA GLU A 487 -11.70 7.08 -36.96
C GLU A 487 -13.02 7.01 -37.76
N GLU A 488 -13.23 5.90 -38.45
CA GLU A 488 -14.40 5.72 -39.31
C GLU A 488 -15.70 5.69 -38.47
N GLY A 489 -16.74 6.41 -38.91
CA GLY A 489 -18.01 6.52 -38.19
C GLY A 489 -18.05 7.60 -37.09
N VAL A 490 -16.93 8.29 -36.84
CA VAL A 490 -16.84 9.35 -35.83
C VAL A 490 -17.18 10.71 -36.46
N SER A 491 -18.24 11.36 -35.98
CA SER A 491 -18.57 12.75 -36.36
C SER A 491 -18.05 13.72 -35.31
N VAL A 492 -17.39 14.79 -35.76
CA VAL A 492 -16.74 15.76 -34.88
C VAL A 492 -17.35 17.14 -35.09
N LEU A 493 -17.67 17.82 -33.99
CA LEU A 493 -18.07 19.21 -33.94
C LEU A 493 -17.09 19.99 -33.06
N ALA A 494 -16.83 21.25 -33.41
CA ALA A 494 -16.01 22.13 -32.59
C ALA A 494 -16.83 23.33 -32.12
N SER A 495 -16.66 23.72 -30.85
CA SER A 495 -17.28 24.91 -30.27
C SER A 495 -16.23 25.81 -29.61
N LEU A 496 -16.48 27.12 -29.65
CA LEU A 496 -15.66 28.15 -29.02
C LEU A 496 -16.43 28.71 -27.83
N HIS A 497 -15.78 28.80 -26.67
CA HIS A 497 -16.37 29.35 -25.46
C HIS A 497 -15.49 30.50 -24.93
N GLY A 498 -16.13 31.45 -24.26
CA GLY A 498 -15.49 32.60 -23.63
C GLY A 498 -16.10 32.95 -22.29
N ASP A 499 -15.51 33.95 -21.63
CA ASP A 499 -15.81 34.30 -20.24
C ASP A 499 -17.27 34.79 -19.98
N GLU A 500 -18.02 35.19 -21.02
CA GLU A 500 -19.41 35.69 -20.90
C GLU A 500 -20.48 34.67 -21.33
N GLY A 501 -20.13 33.38 -21.39
CA GLY A 501 -21.05 32.29 -21.69
C GLY A 501 -20.97 31.76 -23.13
N PRO A 502 -21.88 30.85 -23.51
CA PRO A 502 -21.84 30.17 -24.80
C PRO A 502 -22.08 31.17 -25.94
N ILE A 503 -21.13 31.20 -26.87
CA ILE A 503 -21.23 31.98 -28.11
C ILE A 503 -22.31 31.33 -29.00
N THR A 504 -23.18 32.14 -29.62
CA THR A 504 -24.21 31.61 -30.54
C THR A 504 -23.59 30.80 -31.68
N GLU A 505 -24.25 29.74 -32.16
CA GLU A 505 -23.73 28.89 -33.25
C GLU A 505 -23.31 29.71 -34.49
N GLU A 506 -24.12 30.70 -34.88
CA GLU A 506 -23.85 31.60 -36.01
C GLU A 506 -22.56 32.41 -35.81
N THR A 507 -22.23 32.73 -34.57
CA THR A 507 -21.00 33.45 -34.22
C THR A 507 -19.82 32.48 -34.15
N GLN A 508 -20.00 31.26 -33.66
CA GLN A 508 -18.96 30.22 -33.66
C GLN A 508 -18.51 29.86 -35.08
N ARG A 509 -19.43 29.71 -36.04
CA ARG A 509 -19.13 29.44 -37.45
C ARG A 509 -18.28 30.51 -38.13
N ARG A 510 -18.22 31.72 -37.57
CA ARG A 510 -17.36 32.81 -38.07
C ARG A 510 -15.91 32.72 -37.57
N TYR A 511 -15.68 31.98 -36.48
CA TYR A 511 -14.38 31.91 -35.80
C TYR A 511 -13.72 30.54 -35.87
N ILE A 512 -14.49 29.47 -36.13
CA ILE A 512 -13.96 28.12 -36.36
C ILE A 512 -14.30 27.68 -37.78
N PHE A 513 -13.28 27.41 -38.57
CA PHE A 513 -13.40 26.73 -39.86
C PHE A 513 -12.93 25.28 -39.71
N GLN A 514 -13.87 24.34 -39.88
CA GLN A 514 -13.59 22.91 -39.82
C GLN A 514 -13.43 22.35 -41.24
N LEU A 515 -12.29 21.72 -41.48
CA LEU A 515 -11.97 21.01 -42.71
C LEU A 515 -11.87 19.52 -42.41
N HIS A 516 -12.62 18.72 -43.15
CA HIS A 516 -12.57 17.26 -43.05
C HIS A 516 -11.92 16.69 -44.31
N ARG A 517 -10.88 15.88 -44.15
CA ARG A 517 -10.17 15.18 -45.23
C ARG A 517 -10.00 13.71 -44.85
N GLU A 518 -10.84 12.85 -45.42
CA GLU A 518 -10.86 11.40 -45.16
C GLU A 518 -10.80 11.05 -43.67
N LYS A 519 -9.62 10.68 -43.15
CA LYS A 519 -9.40 10.28 -41.76
C LYS A 519 -8.77 11.38 -40.89
N ARG A 520 -8.84 12.64 -41.32
CA ARG A 520 -8.24 13.78 -40.62
C ARG A 520 -9.19 14.97 -40.59
N ALA A 521 -9.35 15.56 -39.40
CA ALA A 521 -10.00 16.84 -39.21
C ALA A 521 -8.95 17.93 -38.93
N GLU A 522 -9.18 19.13 -39.45
CA GLU A 522 -8.42 20.34 -39.15
C GLU A 522 -9.39 21.46 -38.75
N LEU A 523 -9.14 22.08 -37.60
CA LEU A 523 -9.89 23.19 -37.04
C LEU A 523 -9.00 24.43 -37.13
N LYS A 524 -9.33 25.35 -38.02
CA LYS A 524 -8.68 26.66 -38.11
C LYS A 524 -9.49 27.63 -37.28
N VAL A 525 -8.88 28.14 -36.21
CA VAL A 525 -9.53 29.04 -35.24
C VAL A 525 -8.92 30.42 -35.36
N GLN A 526 -9.78 31.43 -35.41
CA GLN A 526 -9.41 32.84 -35.31
C GLN A 526 -10.19 33.44 -34.14
N LEU A 527 -9.49 33.85 -33.09
CA LEU A 527 -10.11 34.49 -31.94
C LEU A 527 -10.61 35.89 -32.30
N PRO A 528 -11.74 36.35 -31.71
CA PRO A 528 -12.21 37.72 -31.87
C PRO A 528 -11.17 38.73 -31.37
N GLN A 529 -10.97 39.83 -32.11
CA GLN A 529 -10.01 40.86 -31.73
C GLN A 529 -10.39 41.55 -30.40
N ALA A 530 -9.38 41.88 -29.60
CA ALA A 530 -9.53 42.65 -28.36
C ALA A 530 -10.15 44.02 -28.66
N GLY A 531 -11.44 44.19 -28.35
CA GLY A 531 -12.16 45.43 -28.58
C GLY A 531 -13.68 45.31 -28.55
N ASN A 532 -14.24 44.11 -28.73
CA ASN A 532 -15.65 43.84 -28.49
C ASN A 532 -15.80 42.54 -27.68
N THR A 533 -16.54 42.66 -26.58
CA THR A 533 -17.06 41.65 -25.64
C THR A 533 -16.90 40.16 -25.99
N ALA A 534 -16.51 39.39 -24.97
CA ALA A 534 -16.30 37.94 -24.88
C ALA A 534 -14.86 37.46 -25.16
N GLY A 535 -14.06 37.36 -24.09
CA GLY A 535 -12.73 36.73 -24.07
C GLY A 535 -12.78 35.25 -24.38
N CYS A 536 -12.93 34.90 -25.66
CA CYS A 536 -12.96 33.54 -26.15
C CYS A 536 -11.57 32.92 -26.00
N ARG A 537 -11.43 31.91 -25.14
CA ARG A 537 -10.14 31.31 -24.78
C ARG A 537 -10.15 29.79 -24.83
N GLU A 538 -11.26 29.17 -25.21
CA GLU A 538 -11.41 27.71 -25.12
C GLU A 538 -11.97 27.12 -26.41
N ILE A 539 -11.26 26.13 -26.96
CA ILE A 539 -11.72 25.30 -28.06
C ILE A 539 -12.13 23.96 -27.48
N TYR A 540 -13.39 23.61 -27.68
CA TYR A 540 -13.93 22.29 -27.37
C TYR A 540 -14.09 21.50 -28.67
N VAL A 541 -13.67 20.24 -28.64
CA VAL A 541 -13.96 19.26 -29.68
C VAL A 541 -14.90 18.23 -29.08
N MET A 542 -16.05 18.10 -29.71
CA MET A 542 -17.10 17.18 -29.32
C MET A 542 -17.25 16.09 -30.37
N VAL A 543 -17.57 14.87 -29.93
CA VAL A 543 -17.86 13.73 -30.81
C VAL A 543 -19.29 13.27 -30.61
N LEU A 544 -19.98 12.92 -31.69
CA LEU A 544 -21.29 12.29 -31.63
C LEU A 544 -21.13 10.82 -31.21
N GLU A 545 -21.74 10.46 -30.08
CA GLU A 545 -21.65 9.11 -29.53
C GLU A 545 -22.65 8.19 -30.23
N ASN A 546 -22.19 7.37 -31.18
CA ASN A 546 -23.00 6.45 -32.02
C ASN A 546 -24.03 7.14 -32.94
N ALA A 547 -24.19 6.59 -34.16
CA ALA A 547 -25.20 7.06 -35.13
C ALA A 547 -26.67 6.97 -34.65
N ASN A 548 -26.91 6.37 -33.47
CA ASN A 548 -28.24 6.16 -32.89
C ASN A 548 -28.56 7.07 -31.69
N HIS A 549 -27.62 7.89 -31.21
CA HIS A 549 -27.89 8.87 -30.14
C HIS A 549 -27.61 10.30 -30.61
N SER A 550 -28.52 11.21 -30.26
CA SER A 550 -28.52 12.61 -30.72
C SER A 550 -27.65 13.55 -29.88
N PHE A 551 -26.69 13.04 -29.09
CA PHE A 551 -25.93 13.86 -28.14
C PHE A 551 -24.40 13.79 -28.38
N TYR A 552 -23.75 14.92 -28.15
CA TYR A 552 -22.31 15.10 -28.34
C TYR A 552 -21.58 15.09 -26.99
N SER A 553 -20.47 14.36 -26.92
CA SER A 553 -19.60 14.29 -25.73
C SER A 553 -18.34 15.14 -25.92
N TYR A 554 -17.99 15.95 -24.91
CA TYR A 554 -16.77 16.77 -24.92
C TYR A 554 -15.52 15.89 -24.70
N ILE A 555 -14.61 15.86 -25.67
CA ILE A 555 -13.53 14.86 -25.70
C ILE A 555 -12.13 15.46 -25.83
N LEU A 556 -11.96 16.58 -26.54
CA LEU A 556 -10.73 17.37 -26.47
C LEU A 556 -11.05 18.80 -26.07
N LYS A 557 -10.21 19.37 -25.22
CA LYS A 557 -10.38 20.75 -24.75
C LYS A 557 -9.04 21.44 -24.75
N TYR A 558 -8.93 22.53 -25.50
CA TYR A 558 -7.74 23.36 -25.56
C TYR A 558 -8.05 24.74 -25.01
N LYS A 559 -7.11 25.28 -24.26
CA LYS A 559 -7.07 26.70 -23.94
C LYS A 559 -6.19 27.43 -24.94
N VAL A 560 -6.69 28.48 -25.57
CA VAL A 560 -5.92 29.33 -26.49
C VAL A 560 -5.59 30.65 -25.80
N ASN A 561 -4.31 30.96 -25.70
CA ASN A 561 -3.81 32.23 -25.18
C ASN A 561 -3.26 33.08 -26.33
N ALA A 562 -3.91 34.20 -26.62
CA ALA A 562 -3.33 35.26 -27.43
C ALA A 562 -2.33 36.05 -26.55
N GLN A 563 -1.07 36.13 -26.98
CA GLN A 563 -0.01 36.91 -26.32
C GLN A 563 -0.04 38.37 -26.71
#